data_AF-A0A7V0SRV1-F1
#
_entry.id   AF-A0A7V0SRV1-F1
#
_cell.length_a   1.000
_cell.length_b   1.000
_cell.length_c   1.000
_cell.angle_alpha   90.00
_cell.angle_beta   90.00
_cell.angle_gamma   90.00
#
_symmetry.space_group_name_H-M   'P 1'
#
loop_
_entity.id
_entity.type
_entity.pdbx_description
1 polymer ?
#
loop_
_entity_poly.entity_id
_entity_poly.type
_entity_poly.pdbx_seq_one_letter_code
_entity_poly.pdbx_strand_id
1 'polypeptide(L)'
;MHVDGKKVFLVGDNPFHGISHLSQEQARIRGNAMTYPEYAANLVATSLENGADGFMFSVSETTLSILKTLHEKETDKRPGLYALVPYAFEYVRLATQIGIAGLAKNFAKQITFSGNVRAIGMGLKGVMRIDPETLLKTYLLYEISRIKSAAGKQANLESLFLHEIITDMGLAFNLDWLFKSYVEFMLKLGIKPGFNTRNFAYLVKKLDEWDISFRDVMIAAPFNKVGFQMDPSKTECEKALAVLDEANVIAISILAAGYLKPPEAMDYIGGLSNILGVSVGVSKEQHARETFKLLKNRLD
;
A
#
# COMPACT_ATOMS: atom_id res chain seq x y z
N MET A 1 9.20 -19.52 -3.24
CA MET A 1 8.59 -20.41 -4.25
C MET A 1 7.14 -19.99 -4.42
N HIS A 2 6.85 -19.16 -5.42
CA HIS A 2 5.50 -19.07 -5.98
C HIS A 2 5.49 -19.97 -7.21
N VAL A 3 4.79 -21.08 -7.07
CA VAL A 3 4.36 -21.93 -8.17
C VAL A 3 2.97 -21.43 -8.57
N ASP A 4 2.75 -21.38 -9.87
CA ASP A 4 1.57 -20.94 -10.63
C ASP A 4 1.42 -19.43 -10.88
N GLY A 5 1.42 -19.08 -12.17
CA GLY A 5 1.21 -17.75 -12.73
C GLY A 5 -0.22 -17.21 -12.55
N LYS A 6 -0.82 -17.45 -11.38
CA LYS A 6 -2.10 -16.88 -10.98
C LYS A 6 -1.88 -15.47 -10.44
N LYS A 7 -2.66 -14.51 -10.93
CA LYS A 7 -2.56 -13.11 -10.49
C LYS A 7 -3.24 -12.92 -9.13
N VAL A 8 -2.73 -11.97 -8.36
CA VAL A 8 -3.32 -11.57 -7.07
C VAL A 8 -4.27 -10.40 -7.28
N PHE A 9 -5.51 -10.50 -6.79
CA PHE A 9 -6.49 -9.43 -6.88
C PHE A 9 -6.76 -8.79 -5.52
N LEU A 10 -6.51 -7.49 -5.42
CA LEU A 10 -6.57 -6.74 -4.17
C LEU A 10 -7.67 -5.68 -4.20
N VAL A 11 -8.38 -5.57 -3.08
CA VAL A 11 -9.27 -4.42 -2.82
C VAL A 11 -8.41 -3.23 -2.46
N GLY A 12 -8.60 -2.09 -3.13
CA GLY A 12 -7.93 -0.82 -2.82
C GLY A 12 -8.75 0.05 -1.87
N ASP A 13 -8.07 0.81 -1.00
CA ASP A 13 -8.66 1.63 0.07
C ASP A 13 -9.06 3.05 -0.33
N ASN A 14 -8.59 3.58 -1.47
CA ASN A 14 -8.87 4.95 -1.90
C ASN A 14 -10.35 5.39 -1.76
N PRO A 15 -11.35 4.57 -2.15
CA PRO A 15 -12.76 4.93 -1.96
C PRO A 15 -13.18 5.08 -0.49
N PHE A 16 -12.52 4.39 0.43
CA PHE A 16 -12.76 4.46 1.88
C PHE A 16 -12.18 5.73 2.50
N HIS A 17 -11.31 6.43 1.78
CA HIS A 17 -10.78 7.74 2.14
C HIS A 17 -11.49 8.89 1.42
N GLY A 18 -12.52 8.59 0.62
CA GLY A 18 -13.17 9.57 -0.24
C GLY A 18 -12.24 10.14 -1.32
N ILE A 19 -11.12 9.47 -1.61
CA ILE A 19 -10.16 9.94 -2.60
C ILE A 19 -10.66 9.59 -4.00
N SER A 20 -10.99 10.61 -4.80
CA SER A 20 -11.23 10.51 -6.24
C SER A 20 -10.28 11.45 -6.96
N HIS A 21 -9.40 10.90 -7.79
CA HIS A 21 -8.39 11.71 -8.50
C HIS A 21 -8.98 12.56 -9.65
N LEU A 22 -10.20 12.27 -10.12
CA LEU A 22 -10.89 13.07 -11.15
C LEU A 22 -11.96 14.02 -10.60
N SER A 23 -12.46 13.79 -9.38
CA SER A 23 -13.51 14.63 -8.80
C SER A 23 -13.21 14.94 -7.34
N GLN A 24 -12.48 16.03 -7.08
CA GLN A 24 -12.31 16.56 -5.72
C GLN A 24 -13.66 16.92 -5.05
N GLU A 25 -14.73 17.09 -5.83
CA GLU A 25 -16.08 17.48 -5.36
C GLU A 25 -16.89 16.33 -4.73
N GLN A 26 -16.73 15.07 -5.16
CA GLN A 26 -17.63 13.97 -4.77
C GLN A 26 -17.32 13.33 -3.41
N ALA A 27 -16.19 13.70 -2.79
CA ALA A 27 -15.75 13.17 -1.49
C ALA A 27 -16.62 13.64 -0.31
N ARG A 28 -17.41 14.71 -0.51
CA ARG A 28 -18.05 15.47 0.57
C ARG A 28 -19.46 15.01 0.96
N ILE A 29 -20.06 14.04 0.24
CA ILE A 29 -21.49 13.69 0.38
C ILE A 29 -21.69 12.22 0.82
N ARG A 30 -21.00 11.75 1.85
CA ARG A 30 -21.38 10.48 2.49
C ARG A 30 -21.61 10.71 3.99
N GLY A 31 -22.88 11.00 4.30
CA GLY A 31 -23.39 11.16 5.65
C GLY A 31 -23.37 9.86 6.45
N ASN A 32 -23.26 10.02 7.76
CA ASN A 32 -23.18 9.04 8.85
C ASN A 32 -21.82 8.33 9.04
N ALA A 33 -20.96 8.98 9.83
CA ALA A 33 -19.63 8.49 10.22
C ALA A 33 -19.64 7.17 11.01
N MET A 34 -20.73 6.79 11.68
CA MET A 34 -20.80 5.57 12.49
C MET A 34 -20.97 4.28 11.67
N THR A 35 -21.69 4.30 10.55
CA THR A 35 -21.92 3.10 9.72
C THR A 35 -20.87 2.92 8.61
N TYR A 36 -19.98 3.89 8.45
CA TYR A 36 -19.03 3.92 7.35
C TYR A 36 -17.95 2.82 7.42
N PRO A 37 -17.32 2.53 8.58
CA PRO A 37 -16.36 1.43 8.69
C PRO A 37 -17.00 0.07 8.45
N GLU A 38 -18.22 -0.16 8.97
CA GLU A 38 -18.96 -1.42 8.75
C GLU A 38 -19.33 -1.59 7.28
N TYR A 39 -19.79 -0.52 6.63
CA TYR A 39 -20.10 -0.54 5.21
C TYR A 39 -18.86 -0.85 4.37
N ALA A 40 -17.73 -0.20 4.65
CA ALA A 40 -16.47 -0.46 3.97
C ALA A 40 -15.95 -1.89 4.22
N ALA A 41 -16.04 -2.40 5.45
CA ALA A 41 -15.73 -3.79 5.78
C ALA A 41 -16.62 -4.78 5.01
N ASN A 42 -17.91 -4.50 4.87
CA ASN A 42 -18.81 -5.31 4.05
C ASN A 42 -18.40 -5.32 2.58
N LEU A 43 -17.94 -4.19 2.03
CA LEU A 43 -17.43 -4.13 0.66
C LEU A 43 -16.16 -4.96 0.47
N VAL A 44 -15.24 -4.93 1.44
CA VAL A 44 -14.04 -5.78 1.41
C VAL A 44 -14.45 -7.26 1.50
N ALA A 45 -15.28 -7.65 2.47
CA ALA A 45 -15.76 -9.02 2.62
C ALA A 45 -16.47 -9.54 1.35
N THR A 46 -17.38 -8.74 0.80
CA THR A 46 -18.08 -9.07 -0.46
C THR A 46 -17.10 -9.26 -1.62
N SER A 47 -16.04 -8.44 -1.69
CA SER A 47 -15.02 -8.59 -2.74
C SER A 47 -14.24 -9.90 -2.59
N LEU A 48 -13.88 -10.29 -1.36
CA LEU A 48 -13.20 -11.56 -1.06
C LEU A 48 -14.05 -12.79 -1.41
N GLU A 49 -15.36 -12.72 -1.17
CA GLU A 49 -16.32 -13.75 -1.60
C GLU A 49 -16.40 -13.88 -3.13
N ASN A 50 -16.19 -12.78 -3.85
CA ASN A 50 -16.33 -12.70 -5.31
C ASN A 50 -15.00 -12.81 -6.08
N GLY A 51 -13.90 -13.16 -5.40
CA GLY A 51 -12.64 -13.52 -6.04
C GLY A 51 -11.45 -12.62 -5.74
N ALA A 52 -11.58 -11.61 -4.87
CA ALA A 52 -10.41 -10.92 -4.33
C ALA A 52 -9.62 -11.86 -3.40
N ASP A 53 -8.29 -11.74 -3.42
CA ASP A 53 -7.37 -12.50 -2.58
C ASP A 53 -6.95 -11.70 -1.33
N GLY A 54 -7.04 -10.37 -1.39
CA GLY A 54 -6.51 -9.53 -0.31
C GLY A 54 -6.99 -8.09 -0.29
N PHE A 55 -6.44 -7.34 0.65
CA PHE A 55 -6.72 -5.92 0.88
C PHE A 55 -5.42 -5.11 0.86
N MET A 56 -5.36 -4.11 -0.01
CA MET A 56 -4.27 -3.16 -0.13
C MET A 56 -4.71 -1.80 0.42
N PHE A 57 -4.03 -1.32 1.46
CA PHE A 57 -4.53 -0.20 2.26
C PHE A 57 -3.44 0.64 2.90
N SER A 58 -3.66 1.95 2.97
CA SER A 58 -2.88 2.88 3.77
C SER A 58 -3.19 2.67 5.25
N VAL A 59 -2.17 2.60 6.11
CA VAL A 59 -2.39 2.40 7.54
C VAL A 59 -2.93 3.68 8.18
N SER A 60 -4.23 3.67 8.47
CA SER A 60 -4.98 4.82 9.01
C SER A 60 -6.05 4.33 9.99
N GLU A 61 -6.62 5.23 10.79
CA GLU A 61 -7.71 4.86 11.71
C GLU A 61 -8.93 4.27 10.98
N THR A 62 -9.24 4.76 9.77
CA THR A 62 -10.34 4.23 8.95
C THR A 62 -10.09 2.78 8.53
N THR A 63 -8.91 2.49 7.97
CA THR A 63 -8.58 1.15 7.47
C THR A 63 -8.32 0.17 8.60
N LEU A 64 -7.73 0.62 9.72
CA LEU A 64 -7.61 -0.19 10.93
C LEU A 64 -8.98 -0.54 11.52
N SER A 65 -9.95 0.40 11.50
CA SER A 65 -11.33 0.10 11.91
C SER A 65 -11.99 -0.93 10.99
N ILE A 66 -11.77 -0.83 9.67
CA ILE A 66 -12.23 -1.83 8.69
C ILE A 66 -11.64 -3.21 8.99
N LEU A 67 -10.33 -3.30 9.23
CA LEU A 67 -9.65 -4.55 9.58
C LEU A 67 -10.19 -5.16 10.87
N LYS A 68 -10.46 -4.32 11.87
CA LYS A 68 -11.06 -4.76 13.14
C LYS A 68 -12.44 -5.35 12.92
N THR A 69 -13.30 -4.66 12.17
CA THR A 69 -14.64 -5.18 11.83
C THR A 69 -14.57 -6.47 11.01
N LEU A 70 -13.62 -6.60 10.08
CA LEU A 70 -13.41 -7.85 9.34
C LEU A 70 -12.98 -8.99 10.27
N HIS A 71 -12.07 -8.72 11.19
CA HIS A 71 -11.58 -9.69 12.16
C HIS A 71 -12.70 -10.18 13.10
N GLU A 72 -13.54 -9.26 13.59
CA GLU A 72 -14.67 -9.55 14.48
C GLU A 72 -15.79 -10.37 13.80
N LYS A 73 -15.89 -10.32 12.47
CA LYS A 73 -16.90 -11.06 11.69
C LYS A 73 -16.53 -12.52 11.41
N GLU A 74 -15.39 -13.00 11.90
CA GLU A 74 -14.88 -14.37 11.69
C GLU A 74 -15.03 -14.85 10.23
N THR A 75 -14.54 -14.06 9.28
CA THR A 75 -14.59 -14.47 7.87
C THR A 75 -13.74 -15.72 7.65
N ASP A 76 -14.31 -16.78 7.07
CA ASP A 76 -13.64 -18.06 6.79
C ASP A 76 -12.34 -17.90 5.99
N LYS A 77 -12.27 -16.85 5.15
CA LYS A 77 -11.07 -16.48 4.40
C LYS A 77 -10.34 -15.34 5.09
N ARG A 78 -9.06 -15.56 5.40
CA ARG A 78 -8.15 -14.49 5.85
C ARG A 78 -7.54 -13.81 4.61
N PRO A 79 -7.81 -12.52 4.37
CA PRO A 79 -7.22 -11.83 3.23
C PRO A 79 -5.71 -11.68 3.39
N GLY A 80 -4.98 -11.74 2.27
CA GLY A 80 -3.61 -11.21 2.23
C GLY A 80 -3.62 -9.70 2.47
N LEU A 81 -2.80 -9.21 3.39
CA LEU A 81 -2.73 -7.79 3.73
C LEU A 81 -1.50 -7.14 3.09
N TYR A 82 -1.75 -6.05 2.37
CA TYR A 82 -0.75 -5.27 1.64
C TYR A 82 -0.81 -3.82 2.13
N ALA A 83 -0.11 -3.53 3.22
CA ALA A 83 -0.23 -2.24 3.91
C ALA A 83 0.67 -1.17 3.28
N LEU A 84 0.28 0.10 3.27
CA LEU A 84 1.10 1.23 2.84
C LEU A 84 1.37 2.19 4.01
N VAL A 85 2.63 2.56 4.21
CA VAL A 85 3.08 3.46 5.28
C VAL A 85 4.08 4.50 4.79
N PRO A 86 4.06 5.73 5.32
CA PRO A 86 3.02 6.32 6.15
C PRO A 86 1.74 6.63 5.35
N TYR A 87 0.61 6.76 6.03
CA TYR A 87 -0.56 7.43 5.43
C TYR A 87 -0.30 8.94 5.33
N ALA A 88 0.27 9.36 4.21
CA ALA A 88 0.85 10.69 4.06
C ALA A 88 -0.15 11.85 4.24
N PHE A 89 -1.42 11.66 3.85
CA PHE A 89 -2.44 12.71 3.99
C PHE A 89 -2.65 13.12 5.46
N GLU A 90 -2.61 12.17 6.38
CA GLU A 90 -2.73 12.46 7.81
C GLU A 90 -1.57 13.31 8.31
N TYR A 91 -0.35 13.03 7.85
CA TYR A 91 0.84 13.79 8.25
C TYR A 91 0.90 15.17 7.63
N VAL A 92 0.51 15.32 6.37
CA VAL A 92 0.40 16.64 5.73
C VAL A 92 -0.64 17.48 6.48
N ARG A 93 -1.84 16.93 6.73
CA ARG A 93 -2.90 17.61 7.48
C ARG A 93 -2.44 18.02 8.87
N LEU A 94 -1.78 17.11 9.59
CA LEU A 94 -1.31 17.36 10.94
C LEU A 94 -0.20 18.41 10.94
N ALA A 95 0.76 18.35 10.01
CA ALA A 95 1.81 19.36 9.86
C ALA A 95 1.24 20.76 9.58
N THR A 96 0.18 20.86 8.77
CA THR A 96 -0.53 22.13 8.54
C THR A 96 -1.19 22.68 9.81
N GLN A 97 -1.64 21.81 10.72
CA GLN A 97 -2.31 22.20 11.96
C GLN A 97 -1.35 22.56 13.10
N ILE A 98 -0.31 21.75 13.32
CA ILE A 98 0.57 21.87 14.49
C ILE A 98 2.02 22.24 14.15
N GLY A 99 2.31 22.47 12.86
CA GLY A 99 3.66 22.72 12.36
C GLY A 99 4.56 21.49 12.40
N ILE A 100 5.69 21.55 11.69
CA ILE A 100 6.67 20.46 11.60
C ILE A 100 7.25 20.12 12.99
N ALA A 101 7.53 21.15 13.80
CA ALA A 101 8.04 20.97 15.18
C ALA A 101 6.99 20.30 16.10
N GLY A 102 5.71 20.69 15.97
CA GLY A 102 4.62 20.05 16.71
C GLY A 102 4.41 18.60 16.30
N LEU A 103 4.55 18.30 15.00
CA LEU A 103 4.47 16.95 14.47
C LEU A 103 5.55 16.05 15.06
N ALA A 104 6.81 16.50 15.09
CA ALA A 104 7.92 15.77 15.69
C ALA A 104 7.68 15.46 17.18
N LYS A 105 7.17 16.43 17.94
CA LYS A 105 6.81 16.24 19.36
C LYS A 105 5.67 15.22 19.54
N ASN A 106 4.67 15.23 18.66
CA ASN A 106 3.56 14.28 18.72
C ASN A 106 4.04 12.84 18.45
N PHE A 107 4.88 12.64 17.44
CA PHE A 107 5.50 11.34 17.15
C PHE A 107 6.32 10.80 18.32
N ALA A 108 7.23 11.64 18.87
CA ALA A 108 8.03 11.25 20.02
C ALA A 108 7.15 10.81 21.20
N LYS A 109 6.04 11.52 21.43
CA LYS A 109 5.03 11.15 22.43
C LYS A 109 4.42 9.77 22.10
N GLN A 110 3.86 9.57 20.91
CA GLN A 110 3.23 8.31 20.51
C GLN A 110 4.16 7.09 20.63
N ILE A 111 5.43 7.25 20.21
CA ILE A 111 6.45 6.21 20.35
C ILE A 111 6.68 5.88 21.82
N THR A 112 6.76 6.90 22.69
CA THR A 112 6.94 6.72 24.15
C THR A 112 5.75 6.01 24.80
N PHE A 113 4.52 6.29 24.37
CA PHE A 113 3.30 5.67 24.91
C PHE A 113 3.03 4.25 24.39
N SER A 114 3.73 3.79 23.34
CA SER A 114 3.51 2.46 22.73
C SER A 114 3.99 1.26 23.57
N GLY A 115 4.53 1.48 24.77
CA GLY A 115 4.80 0.42 25.75
C GLY A 115 5.97 -0.52 25.44
N ASN A 116 6.72 -0.29 24.35
CA ASN A 116 7.93 -1.06 24.06
C ASN A 116 9.08 -0.61 24.96
N VAL A 117 9.31 -1.32 26.07
CA VAL A 117 10.38 -1.04 27.04
C VAL A 117 11.79 -1.01 26.40
N ARG A 118 12.00 -1.75 25.29
CA ARG A 118 13.22 -1.67 24.48
C ARG A 118 13.41 -0.33 23.77
N ALA A 119 12.33 0.37 23.40
CA ALA A 119 12.39 1.70 22.78
C ALA A 119 12.71 2.81 23.81
N ILE A 120 12.30 2.62 25.07
CA ILE A 120 12.60 3.56 26.17
C ILE A 120 14.09 3.55 26.52
N GLY A 121 14.74 2.37 26.51
CA GLY A 121 16.18 2.25 26.75
C GLY A 121 17.04 2.93 25.67
N MET A 122 16.57 2.95 24.42
CA MET A 122 17.21 3.69 23.32
C MET A 122 16.94 5.21 23.40
N GLY A 123 15.84 5.63 24.02
CA GLY A 123 15.45 7.04 24.19
C GLY A 123 16.39 7.85 25.09
N LEU A 124 16.99 7.24 26.13
CA LEU A 124 17.86 7.97 27.08
C LEU A 124 19.31 8.19 26.58
N LYS A 125 19.80 7.36 25.65
CA LYS A 125 21.11 7.57 24.99
C LYS A 125 20.99 8.22 23.59
N GLY A 126 19.81 8.20 22.97
CA GLY A 126 19.58 8.64 21.59
C GLY A 126 19.34 10.14 21.38
N VAL A 127 19.12 10.93 22.44
CA VAL A 127 18.90 12.39 22.30
C VAL A 127 20.12 13.11 21.71
N MET A 128 21.33 12.53 21.81
CA MET A 128 22.54 13.14 21.26
C MET A 128 22.88 12.73 19.81
N ARG A 129 22.23 11.72 19.23
CA ARG A 129 22.32 11.39 17.79
C ARG A 129 21.03 10.70 17.36
N ILE A 130 20.13 11.44 16.73
CA ILE A 130 18.97 10.85 16.05
C ILE A 130 19.52 10.07 14.86
N ASP A 131 19.56 8.74 14.95
CA ASP A 131 19.89 7.86 13.84
C ASP A 131 18.65 7.65 12.96
N PRO A 132 18.62 8.16 11.71
CA PRO A 132 17.48 8.02 10.81
C PRO A 132 17.10 6.56 10.56
N GLU A 133 18.08 5.66 10.57
CA GLU A 133 17.87 4.23 10.37
C GLU A 133 17.07 3.61 11.52
N THR A 134 17.49 3.87 12.76
CA THR A 134 16.77 3.43 13.96
C THR A 134 15.36 4.02 14.02
N LEU A 135 15.18 5.28 13.63
CA LEU A 135 13.85 5.91 13.57
C LEU A 135 12.92 5.20 12.58
N LEU A 136 13.41 4.94 11.36
CA LEU A 136 12.66 4.21 10.35
C LEU A 136 12.20 2.85 10.86
N LYS A 137 13.12 2.05 11.40
CA LYS A 137 12.81 0.70 11.91
C LYS A 137 11.79 0.76 13.06
N THR A 138 11.93 1.73 13.95
CA THR A 138 10.98 1.96 15.06
C THR A 138 9.59 2.31 14.54
N TYR A 139 9.50 3.19 13.54
CA TYR A 139 8.24 3.56 12.91
C TYR A 139 7.57 2.36 12.21
N LEU A 140 8.33 1.57 11.45
CA LEU A 140 7.81 0.37 10.78
C LEU A 140 7.26 -0.64 11.80
N LEU A 141 7.97 -0.88 12.90
CA LEU A 141 7.48 -1.77 13.97
C LEU A 141 6.18 -1.26 14.62
N TYR A 142 6.08 0.05 14.81
CA TYR A 142 4.87 0.68 15.33
C TYR A 142 3.66 0.44 14.41
N GLU A 143 3.81 0.68 13.10
CA GLU A 143 2.72 0.45 12.14
C GLU A 143 2.36 -1.04 12.01
N ILE A 144 3.35 -1.94 11.98
CA ILE A 144 3.11 -3.40 11.99
C ILE A 144 2.32 -3.80 13.24
N SER A 145 2.65 -3.23 14.40
CA SER A 145 1.93 -3.49 15.65
C SER A 145 0.48 -3.01 15.57
N ARG A 146 0.20 -1.84 14.99
CA ARG A 146 -1.16 -1.34 14.79
C ARG A 146 -1.97 -2.26 13.89
N ILE A 147 -1.39 -2.71 12.78
CA ILE A 147 -2.03 -3.67 11.86
C ILE A 147 -2.37 -4.97 12.59
N LYS A 148 -1.41 -5.57 13.30
CA LYS A 148 -1.64 -6.83 14.05
C LYS A 148 -2.65 -6.68 15.18
N SER A 149 -2.74 -5.49 15.79
CA SER A 149 -3.75 -5.19 16.81
C SER A 149 -5.16 -5.15 16.21
N ALA A 150 -5.31 -4.57 15.01
CA ALA A 150 -6.59 -4.47 14.33
C ALA A 150 -7.04 -5.78 13.66
N ALA A 151 -6.15 -6.43 12.91
CA ALA A 151 -6.46 -7.61 12.11
C ALA A 151 -6.26 -8.95 12.87
N GLY A 152 -5.77 -8.90 14.11
CA GLY A 152 -5.42 -10.07 14.91
C GLY A 152 -3.98 -10.54 14.71
N LYS A 153 -3.42 -11.25 15.70
CA LYS A 153 -2.00 -11.67 15.73
C LYS A 153 -1.63 -12.64 14.60
N GLN A 154 -2.59 -13.38 14.08
CA GLN A 154 -2.42 -14.34 12.99
C GLN A 154 -2.79 -13.75 11.62
N ALA A 155 -2.90 -12.42 11.52
CA ALA A 155 -3.13 -11.73 10.26
C ALA A 155 -1.98 -11.99 9.28
N ASN A 156 -2.33 -12.25 8.03
CA ASN A 156 -1.38 -12.51 6.97
C ASN A 156 -0.90 -11.19 6.34
N LEU A 157 0.11 -10.55 6.96
CA LEU A 157 0.76 -9.36 6.42
C LEU A 157 1.80 -9.77 5.38
N GLU A 158 1.36 -9.87 4.13
CA GLU A 158 2.16 -10.29 2.97
C GLU A 158 3.25 -9.27 2.65
N SER A 159 2.87 -7.99 2.62
CA SER A 159 3.79 -6.90 2.32
C SER A 159 3.43 -5.63 3.08
N LEU A 160 4.46 -4.87 3.44
CA LEU A 160 4.34 -3.52 3.95
C LEU A 160 5.07 -2.62 2.96
N PHE A 161 4.39 -1.72 2.27
CA PHE A 161 4.92 -0.81 1.26
C PHE A 161 5.30 0.54 1.86
N LEU A 162 6.44 1.09 1.45
CA LEU A 162 6.68 2.53 1.59
C LEU A 162 5.75 3.30 0.65
N HIS A 163 5.08 4.31 1.18
CA HIS A 163 4.17 5.18 0.45
C HIS A 163 4.90 6.00 -0.62
N GLU A 164 4.21 6.36 -1.71
CA GLU A 164 4.79 7.09 -2.87
C GLU A 164 5.64 8.30 -2.46
N ILE A 165 5.16 9.10 -1.50
CA ILE A 165 5.90 10.27 -0.99
C ILE A 165 7.27 9.90 -0.39
N ILE A 166 7.39 8.77 0.31
CA ILE A 166 8.67 8.35 0.89
C ILE A 166 9.56 7.72 -0.16
N THR A 167 9.01 6.82 -0.98
CA THR A 167 9.74 6.16 -2.06
C THR A 167 10.32 7.19 -3.02
N ASP A 168 9.48 8.08 -3.56
CA ASP A 168 9.89 9.01 -4.61
C ASP A 168 10.81 10.11 -4.06
N MET A 169 10.63 10.52 -2.80
CA MET A 169 11.60 11.38 -2.11
C MET A 169 12.96 10.69 -1.97
N GLY A 170 12.97 9.42 -1.53
CA GLY A 170 14.19 8.63 -1.41
C GLY A 170 14.92 8.48 -2.75
N LEU A 171 14.17 8.28 -3.84
CA LEU A 171 14.71 8.25 -5.20
C LEU A 171 15.30 9.62 -5.60
N ALA A 172 14.58 10.71 -5.35
CA ALA A 172 15.00 12.07 -5.72
C ALA A 172 16.29 12.50 -5.01
N PHE A 173 16.45 12.14 -3.74
CA PHE A 173 17.67 12.42 -2.96
C PHE A 173 18.74 11.33 -3.04
N ASN A 174 18.52 10.28 -3.86
CA ASN A 174 19.44 9.17 -4.03
C ASN A 174 19.85 8.51 -2.70
N LEU A 175 18.87 8.27 -1.82
CA LEU A 175 19.08 7.73 -0.47
C LEU A 175 19.15 6.20 -0.48
N ASP A 176 20.20 5.62 -1.08
CA ASP A 176 20.35 4.16 -1.18
C ASP A 176 20.29 3.44 0.18
N TRP A 177 20.84 4.06 1.22
CA TRP A 177 20.80 3.57 2.61
C TRP A 177 19.35 3.36 3.11
N LEU A 178 18.40 4.21 2.70
CA LEU A 178 17.00 4.11 3.13
C LEU A 178 16.39 2.83 2.58
N PHE A 179 16.61 2.56 1.29
CA PHE A 179 16.08 1.39 0.60
C PHE A 179 16.73 0.10 1.11
N LYS A 180 18.06 0.07 1.23
CA LYS A 180 18.81 -1.09 1.72
C LYS A 180 18.42 -1.45 3.16
N SER A 181 18.42 -0.46 4.06
CA SER A 181 18.04 -0.67 5.45
C SER A 181 16.60 -1.16 5.60
N TYR A 182 15.68 -0.56 4.84
CA TYR A 182 14.29 -0.95 4.83
C TYR A 182 14.12 -2.41 4.35
N VAL A 183 14.69 -2.76 3.19
CA VAL A 183 14.61 -4.12 2.62
C VAL A 183 15.18 -5.14 3.59
N GLU A 184 16.40 -4.92 4.08
CA GLU A 184 17.06 -5.83 5.03
C GLU A 184 16.23 -6.02 6.31
N PHE A 185 15.66 -4.93 6.84
CA PHE A 185 14.87 -4.98 8.05
C PHE A 185 13.55 -5.74 7.86
N MET A 186 12.83 -5.50 6.77
CA MET A 186 11.55 -6.17 6.50
C MET A 186 11.75 -7.67 6.27
N LEU A 187 12.78 -8.05 5.51
CA LEU A 187 13.13 -9.46 5.29
C LEU A 187 13.47 -10.18 6.60
N LYS A 188 14.18 -9.52 7.53
CA LYS A 188 14.44 -10.06 8.88
C LYS A 188 13.16 -10.28 9.70
N LEU A 189 12.10 -9.53 9.44
CA LEU A 189 10.79 -9.72 10.06
C LEU A 189 9.92 -10.76 9.34
N GLY A 190 10.41 -11.33 8.22
CA GLY A 190 9.66 -12.27 7.40
C GLY A 190 8.50 -11.64 6.65
N ILE A 191 8.53 -10.32 6.41
CA ILE A 191 7.50 -9.58 5.66
C ILE A 191 8.15 -9.06 4.38
N LYS A 192 7.47 -9.19 3.24
CA LYS A 192 8.03 -8.74 1.97
C LYS A 192 8.06 -7.20 1.92
N PRO A 193 9.21 -6.55 1.71
CA PRO A 193 9.27 -5.11 1.50
C PRO A 193 8.57 -4.71 0.19
N GLY A 194 7.84 -3.60 0.21
CA GLY A 194 7.16 -3.03 -0.93
C GLY A 194 7.51 -1.57 -1.18
N PHE A 195 7.47 -1.15 -2.44
CA PHE A 195 7.59 0.26 -2.81
C PHE A 195 6.37 0.69 -3.60
N ASN A 196 5.62 1.68 -3.09
CA ASN A 196 4.63 2.38 -3.90
C ASN A 196 5.33 3.55 -4.60
N THR A 197 5.14 3.74 -5.90
CA THR A 197 5.80 4.79 -6.70
C THR A 197 4.96 5.20 -7.92
N ARG A 198 5.14 6.43 -8.38
CA ARG A 198 4.71 6.85 -9.74
C ARG A 198 5.87 6.85 -10.74
N ASN A 199 7.11 6.87 -10.23
CA ASN A 199 8.35 6.94 -10.99
C ASN A 199 8.91 5.53 -11.27
N PHE A 200 8.06 4.61 -11.74
CA PHE A 200 8.36 3.18 -11.84
C PHE A 200 9.66 2.87 -12.61
N ALA A 201 9.83 3.47 -13.80
CA ALA A 201 11.02 3.23 -14.61
C ALA A 201 12.31 3.70 -13.89
N TYR A 202 12.24 4.80 -13.13
CA TYR A 202 13.37 5.30 -12.36
C TYR A 202 13.65 4.45 -11.11
N LEU A 203 12.60 3.97 -10.44
CA LEU A 203 12.74 3.03 -9.32
C LEU A 203 13.44 1.75 -9.79
N VAL A 204 13.00 1.13 -10.88
CA VAL A 204 13.62 -0.10 -11.42
C VAL A 204 15.10 0.12 -11.67
N LYS A 205 15.47 1.21 -12.37
CA LYS A 205 16.87 1.56 -12.58
C LYS A 205 17.65 1.70 -11.27
N LYS A 206 17.07 2.36 -10.26
CA LYS A 206 17.75 2.61 -8.98
C LYS A 206 17.90 1.38 -8.12
N LEU A 207 16.92 0.47 -8.12
CA LEU A 207 17.04 -0.79 -7.40
C LEU A 207 18.19 -1.65 -7.97
N ASP A 208 18.35 -1.68 -9.29
CA ASP A 208 19.48 -2.32 -9.96
C ASP A 208 20.82 -1.65 -9.58
N GLU A 209 20.92 -0.32 -9.70
CA GLU A 209 22.13 0.45 -9.30
C GLU A 209 22.51 0.28 -7.81
N TRP A 210 21.56 -0.06 -6.95
CA TRP A 210 21.77 -0.23 -5.51
C TRP A 210 21.90 -1.69 -5.08
N ASP A 211 21.99 -2.63 -6.04
CA ASP A 211 22.09 -4.07 -5.80
C ASP A 211 20.90 -4.62 -4.97
N ILE A 212 19.71 -4.07 -5.15
CA ILE A 212 18.48 -4.53 -4.51
C ILE A 212 17.76 -5.50 -5.44
N SER A 213 17.74 -6.77 -5.06
CA SER A 213 17.11 -7.85 -5.81
C SER A 213 15.60 -7.66 -5.95
N PHE A 214 15.11 -7.72 -7.19
CA PHE A 214 13.68 -7.70 -7.51
C PHE A 214 12.91 -8.88 -6.91
N ARG A 215 13.58 -10.01 -6.61
CA ARG A 215 12.95 -11.17 -5.96
C ARG A 215 12.48 -10.88 -4.55
N ASP A 216 13.21 -9.99 -3.87
CA ASP A 216 13.02 -9.70 -2.46
C ASP A 216 11.96 -8.62 -2.22
N VAL A 217 11.59 -7.87 -3.25
CA VAL A 217 10.70 -6.69 -3.13
C VAL A 217 9.41 -6.87 -3.93
N MET A 218 8.41 -6.07 -3.58
CA MET A 218 7.23 -5.83 -4.41
C MET A 218 7.17 -4.36 -4.83
N ILE A 219 6.55 -4.09 -5.97
CA ILE A 219 6.34 -2.72 -6.44
C ILE A 219 4.86 -2.50 -6.70
N ALA A 220 4.29 -1.46 -6.12
CA ALA A 220 2.98 -0.95 -6.48
C ALA A 220 3.18 0.29 -7.34
N ALA A 221 2.68 0.25 -8.58
CA ALA A 221 2.83 1.36 -9.52
C ALA A 221 1.63 1.45 -10.46
N PRO A 222 1.29 2.67 -10.92
CA PRO A 222 0.19 2.85 -11.85
C PRO A 222 0.51 2.20 -13.19
N PHE A 223 -0.42 1.37 -13.67
CA PHE A 223 -0.41 0.84 -15.04
C PHE A 223 -1.81 0.92 -15.59
N ASN A 224 -2.00 1.70 -16.65
CA ASN A 224 -3.28 1.83 -17.32
C ASN A 224 -3.09 2.26 -18.78
N LYS A 225 -4.12 2.01 -19.60
CA LYS A 225 -4.06 2.17 -21.06
C LYS A 225 -3.70 3.59 -21.51
N VAL A 226 -4.03 4.61 -20.71
CA VAL A 226 -3.90 6.04 -21.04
C VAL A 226 -2.66 6.71 -20.44
N GLY A 227 -1.85 6.00 -19.66
CA GLY A 227 -0.64 6.58 -19.05
C GLY A 227 -0.91 7.46 -17.82
N PHE A 228 -2.10 7.38 -17.22
CA PHE A 228 -2.43 8.18 -16.04
C PHE A 228 -1.50 7.84 -14.86
N GLN A 229 -0.81 8.85 -14.33
CA GLN A 229 0.19 8.74 -13.24
C GLN A 229 1.43 7.88 -13.56
N MET A 230 1.67 7.53 -14.84
CA MET A 230 2.81 6.70 -15.25
C MET A 230 4.01 7.59 -15.60
N ASP A 231 4.89 7.85 -14.63
CA ASP A 231 6.06 8.72 -14.82
C ASP A 231 7.33 7.90 -15.16
N PRO A 232 8.15 8.33 -16.15
CA PRO A 232 8.02 9.58 -16.92
C PRO A 232 7.05 9.47 -18.13
N SER A 233 6.69 8.26 -18.54
CA SER A 233 5.63 8.03 -19.53
C SER A 233 5.15 6.58 -19.47
N LYS A 234 3.97 6.32 -20.03
CA LYS A 234 3.45 4.96 -20.24
C LYS A 234 4.49 4.04 -20.88
N THR A 235 5.08 4.48 -22.00
CA THR A 235 6.02 3.68 -22.79
C THR A 235 7.27 3.32 -22.00
N GLU A 236 7.83 4.25 -21.22
CA GLU A 236 9.03 3.98 -20.43
C GLU A 236 8.74 3.04 -19.26
N CYS A 237 7.56 3.16 -18.63
CA CYS A 237 7.13 2.21 -17.61
C CYS A 237 6.90 0.80 -18.18
N GLU A 238 6.27 0.68 -19.35
CA GLU A 238 6.07 -0.61 -20.03
C GLU A 238 7.40 -1.27 -20.42
N LYS A 239 8.36 -0.51 -20.95
CA LYS A 239 9.71 -1.01 -21.24
C LYS A 239 10.42 -1.50 -19.99
N ALA A 240 10.39 -0.71 -18.92
CA ALA A 240 10.99 -1.08 -17.64
C ALA A 240 10.34 -2.33 -17.04
N LEU A 241 9.02 -2.51 -17.24
CA LEU A 241 8.29 -3.68 -16.76
C LEU A 241 8.67 -4.94 -17.54
N ALA A 242 8.81 -4.83 -18.86
CA ALA A 242 9.10 -5.95 -19.75
C ALA A 242 10.47 -6.59 -19.52
N VAL A 243 11.44 -5.84 -18.97
CA VAL A 243 12.80 -6.33 -18.69
C VAL A 243 12.97 -6.89 -17.28
N LEU A 244 11.92 -6.88 -16.45
CA LEU A 244 11.99 -7.52 -15.13
C LEU A 244 12.03 -9.05 -15.31
N ASP A 245 12.92 -9.70 -14.56
CA ASP A 245 13.08 -11.15 -14.58
C ASP A 245 12.04 -11.88 -13.71
N GLU A 246 11.21 -11.14 -12.97
CA GLU A 246 10.26 -11.69 -12.00
C GLU A 246 8.96 -10.88 -12.00
N ALA A 247 7.83 -11.57 -11.88
CA ALA A 247 6.54 -10.93 -11.66
C ALA A 247 6.41 -10.47 -10.20
N ASN A 248 6.69 -9.21 -9.92
CA ASN A 248 6.63 -8.62 -8.57
C ASN A 248 5.85 -7.30 -8.51
N VAL A 249 5.15 -6.94 -9.59
CA VAL A 249 4.44 -5.66 -9.72
C VAL A 249 2.94 -5.82 -9.46
N ILE A 250 2.41 -5.03 -8.54
CA ILE A 250 0.97 -4.82 -8.34
C ILE A 250 0.56 -3.56 -9.11
N ALA A 251 -0.22 -3.73 -10.16
CA ALA A 251 -0.76 -2.59 -10.92
C ALA A 251 -1.87 -1.90 -10.11
N ILE A 252 -1.65 -0.61 -9.81
CA ILE A 252 -2.64 0.30 -9.22
C ILE A 252 -3.20 1.25 -10.30
N SER A 253 -4.24 2.02 -9.97
CA SER A 253 -4.83 3.01 -10.88
C SER A 253 -5.24 2.46 -12.26
N ILE A 254 -5.61 1.16 -12.35
CA ILE A 254 -5.87 0.49 -13.63
C ILE A 254 -7.04 1.11 -14.41
N LEU A 255 -7.99 1.73 -13.69
CA LEU A 255 -9.16 2.40 -14.27
C LEU A 255 -8.89 3.88 -14.63
N ALA A 256 -7.67 4.38 -14.44
CA ALA A 256 -7.30 5.78 -14.64
C ALA A 256 -8.31 6.73 -13.96
N ALA A 257 -8.53 6.52 -12.66
CA ALA A 257 -9.51 7.25 -11.84
C ALA A 257 -10.97 7.19 -12.32
N GLY A 258 -11.33 6.18 -13.11
CA GLY A 258 -12.67 5.98 -13.66
C GLY A 258 -12.81 6.43 -15.12
N TYR A 259 -11.72 6.93 -15.74
CA TYR A 259 -11.71 7.26 -17.16
C TYR A 259 -11.85 6.02 -18.06
N LEU A 260 -11.30 4.88 -17.64
CA LEU A 260 -11.38 3.62 -18.38
C LEU A 260 -12.52 2.75 -17.89
N LYS A 261 -13.19 2.07 -18.83
CA LYS A 261 -14.15 1.01 -18.50
C LYS A 261 -13.41 -0.23 -18.00
N PRO A 262 -13.98 -1.01 -17.06
CA PRO A 262 -13.30 -2.19 -16.51
C PRO A 262 -12.80 -3.21 -17.56
N PRO A 263 -13.59 -3.60 -18.60
CA PRO A 263 -13.08 -4.51 -19.63
C PRO A 263 -11.84 -3.98 -20.36
N GLU A 264 -11.85 -2.70 -20.72
CA GLU A 264 -10.74 -2.05 -21.43
C GLU A 264 -9.46 -1.97 -20.57
N ALA A 265 -9.61 -1.67 -19.28
CA ALA A 265 -8.50 -1.68 -18.34
C ALA A 265 -7.91 -3.09 -18.17
N MET A 266 -8.76 -4.11 -18.07
CA MET A 266 -8.33 -5.49 -17.91
C MET A 266 -7.64 -6.03 -19.16
N ASP A 267 -8.16 -5.72 -20.36
CA ASP A 267 -7.52 -6.13 -21.62
C ASP A 267 -6.12 -5.53 -21.75
N TYR A 268 -5.96 -4.27 -21.32
CA TYR A 268 -4.65 -3.63 -21.26
C TYR A 268 -3.71 -4.33 -20.27
N ILE A 269 -4.15 -4.57 -19.03
CA ILE A 269 -3.34 -5.25 -18.01
C ILE A 269 -3.00 -6.70 -18.41
N GLY A 270 -3.92 -7.38 -19.10
CA GLY A 270 -3.70 -8.73 -19.62
C GLY A 270 -2.59 -8.80 -20.65
N GLY A 271 -2.34 -7.71 -21.38
CA GLY A 271 -1.25 -7.60 -22.36
C GLY A 271 0.13 -7.29 -21.77
N LEU A 272 0.24 -7.02 -20.47
CA LEU A 272 1.51 -6.71 -19.81
C LEU A 272 2.12 -7.95 -19.15
N SER A 273 3.41 -8.19 -19.39
CA SER A 273 4.21 -9.17 -18.65
C SER A 273 4.53 -8.67 -17.24
N ASN A 274 4.94 -9.58 -16.35
CA ASN A 274 5.48 -9.27 -15.01
C ASN A 274 4.53 -8.55 -14.03
N ILE A 275 3.26 -8.36 -14.40
CA ILE A 275 2.20 -7.96 -13.47
C ILE A 275 1.81 -9.19 -12.63
N LEU A 276 2.20 -9.15 -11.34
CA LEU A 276 1.85 -10.15 -10.34
C LEU A 276 0.38 -10.03 -9.91
N GLY A 277 -0.17 -8.82 -9.91
CA GLY A 277 -1.51 -8.59 -9.42
C GLY A 277 -2.05 -7.20 -9.74
N VAL A 278 -3.31 -6.98 -9.39
CA VAL A 278 -3.95 -5.67 -9.50
C VAL A 278 -4.60 -5.27 -8.19
N SER A 279 -4.64 -3.96 -7.93
CA SER A 279 -5.44 -3.38 -6.86
C SER A 279 -6.48 -2.43 -7.41
N VAL A 280 -7.73 -2.63 -7.01
CA VAL A 280 -8.89 -1.86 -7.51
C VAL A 280 -9.77 -1.41 -6.36
N GLY A 281 -10.06 -0.12 -6.32
CA GLY A 281 -11.01 0.45 -5.36
C GLY A 281 -12.46 0.14 -5.73
N VAL A 282 -13.25 -0.27 -4.74
CA VAL A 282 -14.70 -0.48 -4.88
C VAL A 282 -15.46 0.42 -3.91
N SER A 283 -16.53 1.08 -4.39
CA SER A 283 -17.26 2.08 -3.60
C SER A 283 -18.76 1.78 -3.43
N LYS A 284 -19.23 0.71 -4.08
CA LYS A 284 -20.62 0.21 -4.07
C LYS A 284 -20.60 -1.32 -4.09
N GLU A 285 -21.60 -1.94 -3.48
CA GLU A 285 -21.70 -3.40 -3.37
C GLU A 285 -21.75 -4.09 -4.74
N GLN A 286 -22.52 -3.53 -5.67
CA GLN A 286 -22.58 -4.03 -7.05
C GLN A 286 -21.16 -4.12 -7.68
N HIS A 287 -20.33 -3.09 -7.49
CA HIS A 287 -18.96 -3.09 -7.99
C HIS A 287 -18.08 -4.12 -7.28
N ALA A 288 -18.25 -4.33 -5.97
CA ALA A 288 -17.54 -5.39 -5.24
C ALA A 288 -17.84 -6.79 -5.80
N ARG A 289 -19.09 -7.04 -6.21
CA ARG A 289 -19.50 -8.33 -6.81
C ARG A 289 -19.01 -8.50 -8.24
N GLU A 290 -19.17 -7.47 -9.08
CA GLU A 290 -18.89 -7.57 -10.51
C GLU A 290 -17.41 -7.46 -10.85
N THR A 291 -16.67 -6.57 -10.17
CA THR A 291 -15.29 -6.23 -10.55
C THR A 291 -14.35 -7.40 -10.36
N PHE A 292 -14.38 -8.06 -9.21
CA PHE A 292 -13.48 -9.17 -8.91
C PHE A 292 -13.82 -10.45 -9.66
N LYS A 293 -15.11 -10.68 -9.97
CA LYS A 293 -15.52 -11.73 -10.92
C LYS A 293 -14.96 -11.46 -12.31
N LEU A 294 -15.04 -10.21 -12.78
CA LEU A 294 -14.54 -9.84 -14.10
C LEU A 294 -13.00 -9.92 -14.17
N LEU A 295 -12.30 -9.46 -13.13
CA LEU A 295 -10.85 -9.61 -13.01
C LEU A 295 -10.45 -11.07 -13.12
N LYS A 296 -11.07 -11.92 -12.29
CA LYS A 296 -10.81 -13.35 -12.29
C LYS A 296 -11.05 -14.00 -13.65
N ASN A 297 -12.16 -13.69 -14.31
CA ASN A 297 -12.48 -14.29 -15.61
C ASN A 297 -11.57 -13.82 -16.76
N ARG A 298 -10.86 -12.70 -16.62
CA ARG A 298 -10.05 -12.11 -17.70
C ARG A 298 -8.54 -12.20 -17.46
N LEU A 299 -8.12 -12.37 -16.22
CA LEU A 299 -6.72 -12.24 -15.82
C LEU A 299 -6.16 -13.46 -15.07
N ASP A 300 -7.01 -14.38 -14.58
CA ASP A 300 -6.61 -15.74 -14.19
C ASP A 300 -6.76 -16.70 -15.38
#